data_AF-A0A9Q7UVY7-F1
#
_entry.id   AF-A0A9Q7UVY7-F1
#
_cell.length_a   1.000
_cell.length_b   1.000
_cell.length_c   1.000
_cell.angle_alpha   90.00
_cell.angle_beta   90.00
_cell.angle_gamma   90.00
#
_symmetry.space_group_name_H-M   'P 1'
#
loop_
_entity.id
_entity.type
_entity.pdbx_description
1 polymer ?
#
loop_
_entity_poly.entity_id
_entity_poly.type
_entity_poly.pdbx_seq_one_letter_code
_entity_poly.pdbx_strand_id
1 'polypeptide(L)'
;MQHSRMFTRQELDRYFASYVGMEGGNPRAAVWICDRSPAWSEPIVAPLNPQLAPPAWDAVYRQQHRQDMARWFGHQCVARIMAAARAEALGVRLGDNDWEHYYWSHLYSPAGAEFRLSLFPLPAHVDGRTTWSKAFRGQPELIPQKRYVTLCRQGERFRFIARTCERWRPKVVICLSHRHTDEYLEAFSLEGIAGEEHALRPADQARRLHLFTRGETTWIICPAIGGSAGMTSQVQLDAFGKFIGARLAASDFKHCLELEAQQAPARPERQPERYAVPPVEVAGHDLGHRIRPGLGWSEPATTGKFESYA
;
A
#
# COMPACT_ATOMS: atom_id res chain seq x y z
N MET A 1 -1.21 4.90 36.67
CA MET A 1 -0.84 3.67 35.96
C MET A 1 -2.11 2.85 35.81
N GLN A 2 -2.71 2.80 34.62
CA GLN A 2 -3.87 1.92 34.41
C GLN A 2 -3.39 0.47 34.42
N HIS A 3 -3.97 -0.36 35.27
CA HIS A 3 -3.78 -1.80 35.22
C HIS A 3 -4.28 -2.29 33.86
N SER A 4 -3.37 -2.52 32.92
CA SER A 4 -3.70 -3.19 31.66
C SER A 4 -4.28 -4.54 32.01
N ARG A 5 -5.60 -4.69 31.84
CA ARG A 5 -6.30 -5.97 31.97
C ARG A 5 -5.52 -7.01 31.16
N MET A 6 -5.23 -8.16 31.79
CA MET A 6 -4.65 -9.28 31.09
C MET A 6 -5.69 -9.86 30.14
N PHE A 7 -5.34 -9.98 28.86
CA PHE A 7 -6.22 -10.59 27.87
C PHE A 7 -5.98 -12.09 27.84
N THR A 8 -7.07 -12.84 27.80
CA THR A 8 -7.02 -14.28 27.59
C THR A 8 -6.63 -14.59 26.15
N ARG A 9 -6.11 -15.79 25.92
CA ARG A 9 -5.83 -16.32 24.58
C ARG A 9 -7.05 -16.20 23.66
N GLN A 10 -8.23 -16.57 24.15
CA GLN A 10 -9.46 -16.54 23.38
C GLN A 10 -9.90 -15.13 22.97
N GLU A 11 -9.74 -14.15 23.87
CA GLU A 11 -10.01 -12.74 23.55
C GLU A 11 -9.07 -12.24 22.45
N LEU A 12 -7.78 -12.56 22.54
CA LEU A 12 -6.78 -12.19 21.53
C LEU A 12 -7.02 -12.90 20.19
N ASP A 13 -7.31 -14.20 20.20
CA ASP A 13 -7.60 -14.97 18.99
C ASP A 13 -8.79 -14.37 18.22
N ARG A 14 -9.90 -14.07 18.93
CA ARG A 14 -11.07 -13.44 18.32
C ARG A 14 -10.77 -12.03 17.79
N TYR A 15 -9.99 -11.24 18.54
CA TYR A 15 -9.61 -9.90 18.13
C TYR A 15 -8.71 -9.91 16.89
N PHE A 16 -7.72 -10.79 16.84
CA PHE A 16 -6.79 -10.93 15.71
C PHE A 16 -7.43 -11.57 14.48
N ALA A 17 -8.46 -12.41 14.65
CA ALA A 17 -9.27 -12.96 13.56
C ALA A 17 -10.29 -11.94 13.00
N SER A 18 -9.80 -10.75 12.65
CA SER A 18 -10.59 -9.62 12.16
C SER A 18 -9.73 -8.71 11.27
N TYR A 19 -10.26 -7.58 10.80
CA TYR A 19 -9.52 -6.63 9.96
C TYR A 19 -8.48 -5.78 10.73
N VAL A 20 -8.25 -6.05 12.02
CA VAL A 20 -7.23 -5.36 12.82
C VAL A 20 -5.85 -5.49 12.15
N GLY A 21 -5.11 -4.38 12.15
CA GLY A 21 -3.75 -4.28 11.60
C GLY A 21 -3.69 -4.33 10.07
N MET A 22 -4.83 -4.20 9.40
CA MET A 22 -4.92 -4.04 7.95
C MET A 22 -5.09 -2.55 7.63
N GLU A 23 -4.48 -2.10 6.54
CA GLU A 23 -4.65 -0.72 6.05
C GLU A 23 -5.91 -0.57 5.19
N GLY A 24 -6.41 -1.69 4.65
CA GLY A 24 -7.76 -1.77 4.13
C GLY A 24 -7.88 -1.51 2.62
N GLY A 25 -9.01 -0.94 2.21
CA GLY A 25 -9.44 -0.84 0.82
C GLY A 25 -10.60 -1.78 0.53
N ASN A 26 -10.74 -2.18 -0.73
CA ASN A 26 -11.87 -2.96 -1.18
C ASN A 26 -11.56 -4.47 -1.10
N PRO A 27 -12.11 -5.27 -0.17
CA PRO A 27 -11.78 -6.69 -0.08
C PRO A 27 -12.18 -7.49 -1.33
N ARG A 28 -13.10 -6.97 -2.17
CA ARG A 28 -13.47 -7.55 -3.47
C ARG A 28 -12.51 -7.17 -4.60
N ALA A 29 -11.48 -6.38 -4.31
CA ALA A 29 -10.48 -5.96 -5.27
C ALA A 29 -9.80 -7.15 -5.95
N ALA A 30 -9.43 -6.96 -7.22
CA ALA A 30 -8.66 -7.94 -7.97
C ALA A 30 -7.22 -8.09 -7.45
N VAL A 31 -6.65 -7.03 -6.87
CA VAL A 31 -5.28 -7.03 -6.35
C VAL A 31 -5.28 -6.93 -4.83
N TRP A 32 -4.65 -7.88 -4.17
CA TRP A 32 -4.37 -7.79 -2.74
C TRP A 32 -2.88 -7.53 -2.52
N ILE A 33 -2.56 -6.74 -1.52
CA ILE A 33 -1.20 -6.42 -1.10
C ILE A 33 -1.06 -6.89 0.34
N CYS A 34 -0.12 -7.79 0.58
CA CYS A 34 0.09 -8.43 1.86
C CYS A 34 1.48 -8.11 2.40
N ASP A 35 1.52 -7.31 3.46
CA ASP A 35 2.70 -7.16 4.29
C ASP A 35 2.77 -8.25 5.35
N ARG A 36 3.94 -8.42 5.95
CA ARG A 36 4.08 -9.23 7.15
C ARG A 36 3.31 -8.63 8.33
N SER A 37 3.55 -7.36 8.61
CA SER A 37 3.01 -6.62 9.75
C SER A 37 2.72 -5.20 9.32
N PRO A 38 1.74 -4.51 9.92
CA PRO A 38 1.50 -3.11 9.61
C PRO A 38 2.67 -2.24 10.06
N ALA A 39 2.83 -1.08 9.42
CA ALA A 39 3.82 -0.09 9.80
C ALA A 39 3.53 0.52 11.18
N TRP A 40 2.25 0.61 11.53
CA TRP A 40 1.74 1.12 12.80
C TRP A 40 0.42 0.42 13.15
N SER A 41 0.05 0.37 14.42
CA SER A 41 -1.29 -0.05 14.82
C SER A 41 -1.77 0.80 15.98
N GLU A 42 -3.08 0.84 16.15
CA GLU A 42 -3.67 1.36 17.39
C GLU A 42 -3.20 0.52 18.59
N PRO A 43 -3.06 1.15 19.78
CA PRO A 43 -2.80 0.42 21.01
C PRO A 43 -3.92 -0.59 21.30
N ILE A 44 -3.56 -1.75 21.83
CA ILE A 44 -4.53 -2.75 22.27
C ILE A 44 -5.13 -2.30 23.61
N VAL A 45 -6.38 -1.85 23.59
CA VAL A 45 -7.10 -1.34 24.78
C VAL A 45 -8.32 -2.21 25.08
N ALA A 46 -8.63 -2.41 26.36
CA ALA A 46 -9.81 -3.16 26.78
C ALA A 46 -11.09 -2.31 26.65
N PRO A 47 -12.23 -2.90 26.26
CA PRO A 47 -12.40 -4.28 25.78
C PRO A 47 -11.85 -4.48 24.36
N LEU A 48 -11.37 -5.69 24.06
CA LEU A 48 -10.95 -6.03 22.70
C LEU A 48 -12.17 -6.15 21.79
N ASN A 49 -12.32 -5.21 20.87
CA ASN A 49 -13.38 -5.20 19.89
C ASN A 49 -12.83 -5.61 18.51
N PRO A 50 -13.18 -6.80 18.00
CA PRO A 50 -12.75 -7.23 16.67
C PRO A 50 -13.23 -6.25 15.59
N GLN A 51 -12.38 -5.97 14.61
CA GLN A 51 -12.74 -5.09 13.50
C GLN A 51 -13.45 -5.90 12.41
N LEU A 52 -14.77 -5.77 12.32
CA LEU A 52 -15.60 -6.60 11.44
C LEU A 52 -15.66 -6.12 9.98
N ALA A 53 -15.31 -4.86 9.72
CA ALA A 53 -15.26 -4.27 8.39
C ALA A 53 -13.82 -3.83 8.05
N PRO A 54 -13.38 -3.99 6.80
CA PRO A 54 -12.08 -3.48 6.38
C PRO A 54 -12.07 -1.94 6.51
N PRO A 55 -10.96 -1.35 6.98
CA PRO A 55 -10.79 0.09 6.84
C PRO A 55 -10.67 0.46 5.36
N ALA A 56 -10.76 1.74 5.02
CA ALA A 56 -10.51 2.23 3.67
C ALA A 56 -10.10 3.69 3.71
N TRP A 57 -9.38 4.14 2.68
CA TRP A 57 -8.99 5.54 2.50
C TRP A 57 -10.09 6.31 1.78
N ASP A 58 -11.19 6.51 2.49
CA ASP A 58 -12.30 7.36 2.05
C ASP A 58 -11.94 8.85 2.14
N ALA A 59 -12.90 9.71 1.79
CA ALA A 59 -12.69 11.16 1.81
C ALA A 59 -12.36 11.69 3.21
N VAL A 60 -12.93 11.11 4.27
CA VAL A 60 -12.72 11.53 5.66
C VAL A 60 -11.30 11.16 6.10
N TYR A 61 -10.89 9.91 5.85
CA TYR A 61 -9.53 9.45 6.13
C TYR A 61 -8.49 10.31 5.43
N ARG A 62 -8.67 10.56 4.12
CA ARG A 62 -7.74 11.39 3.34
C ARG A 62 -7.67 12.82 3.86
N GLN A 63 -8.79 13.40 4.28
CA GLN A 63 -8.79 14.74 4.86
C GLN A 63 -8.03 14.78 6.20
N GLN A 64 -8.25 13.79 7.07
CA GLN A 64 -7.60 13.71 8.37
C GLN A 64 -6.08 13.49 8.25
N HIS A 65 -5.64 12.68 7.29
CA HIS A 65 -4.24 12.29 7.13
C HIS A 65 -3.49 13.03 6.03
N ARG A 66 -4.10 14.05 5.42
CA ARG A 66 -3.57 14.75 4.23
C ARG A 66 -2.10 15.19 4.37
N GLN A 67 -1.74 15.70 5.55
CA GLN A 67 -0.39 16.21 5.82
C GLN A 67 0.65 15.08 5.95
N ASP A 68 0.25 13.92 6.45
CA ASP A 68 1.13 12.78 6.68
C ASP A 68 1.27 11.90 5.44
N MET A 69 0.23 11.83 4.60
CA MET A 69 0.21 11.03 3.38
C MET A 69 1.38 11.33 2.45
N ALA A 70 1.85 12.58 2.38
CA ALA A 70 3.02 12.95 1.57
C ALA A 70 4.33 12.27 2.02
N ARG A 71 4.38 11.73 3.24
CA ARG A 71 5.57 11.07 3.82
C ARG A 71 5.54 9.55 3.70
N TRP A 72 4.42 8.97 3.27
CA TRP A 72 4.25 7.52 3.22
C TRP A 72 4.83 6.91 1.93
N PHE A 73 6.15 6.87 1.85
CA PHE A 73 6.89 6.41 0.67
C PHE A 73 6.49 5.01 0.17
N GLY A 74 6.23 4.07 1.08
CA GLY A 74 5.79 2.72 0.72
C GLY A 74 4.47 2.72 -0.06
N HIS A 75 3.51 3.57 0.33
CA HIS A 75 2.23 3.69 -0.37
C HIS A 75 2.35 4.44 -1.70
N GLN A 76 3.26 5.41 -1.80
CA GLN A 76 3.57 6.06 -3.08
C GLN A 76 4.14 5.06 -4.09
N CYS A 77 5.01 4.15 -3.64
CA CYS A 77 5.51 3.07 -4.49
C CYS A 77 4.39 2.13 -4.94
N VAL A 78 3.46 1.78 -4.05
CA VAL A 78 2.27 0.99 -4.41
C VAL A 78 1.39 1.73 -5.42
N ALA A 79 1.11 3.01 -5.21
CA ALA A 79 0.32 3.80 -6.16
C ALA A 79 0.94 3.82 -7.55
N ARG A 80 2.28 3.86 -7.63
CA ARG A 80 2.99 3.76 -8.91
C ARG A 80 2.84 2.40 -9.58
N ILE A 81 3.00 1.31 -8.81
CA ILE A 81 2.73 -0.05 -9.31
C ILE A 81 1.29 -0.15 -9.84
N MET A 82 0.31 0.36 -9.08
CA MET A 82 -1.10 0.27 -9.45
C MET A 82 -1.47 1.18 -10.63
N ALA A 83 -0.87 2.37 -10.74
CA ALA A 83 -1.05 3.24 -11.90
C ALA A 83 -0.50 2.58 -13.18
N ALA A 84 0.67 1.95 -13.10
CA ALA A 84 1.22 1.18 -14.22
C ALA A 84 0.38 -0.06 -14.55
N ALA A 85 -0.15 -0.77 -13.53
CA ALA A 85 -1.06 -1.90 -13.74
C ALA A 85 -2.36 -1.47 -14.42
N ARG A 86 -2.93 -0.32 -14.01
CA ARG A 86 -4.10 0.30 -14.65
C ARG A 86 -3.81 0.64 -16.11
N ALA A 87 -2.68 1.30 -16.37
CA ALA A 87 -2.31 1.69 -17.73
C ALA A 87 -2.20 0.48 -18.66
N GLU A 88 -1.55 -0.58 -18.20
CA GLU A 88 -1.43 -1.85 -18.93
C GLU A 88 -2.80 -2.51 -19.18
N ALA A 89 -3.63 -2.64 -18.14
CA ALA A 89 -4.94 -3.30 -18.24
C ALA A 89 -5.95 -2.54 -19.11
N LEU A 90 -5.82 -1.21 -19.20
CA LEU A 90 -6.64 -0.35 -20.05
C LEU A 90 -6.06 -0.15 -21.46
N GLY A 91 -4.83 -0.60 -21.72
CA GLY A 91 -4.14 -0.34 -22.98
C GLY A 91 -3.87 1.14 -23.23
N VAL A 92 -3.67 1.93 -22.17
CA VAL A 92 -3.39 3.37 -22.25
C VAL A 92 -1.93 3.66 -21.90
N ARG A 93 -1.43 4.81 -22.37
CA ARG A 93 -0.09 5.26 -22.03
C ARG A 93 -0.04 5.70 -20.57
N LEU A 94 0.95 5.21 -19.83
CA LEU A 94 1.29 5.70 -18.50
C LEU A 94 1.95 7.09 -18.60
N GLY A 95 1.36 8.09 -17.96
CA GLY A 95 1.94 9.41 -17.77
C GLY A 95 2.84 9.49 -16.53
N ASP A 96 3.79 10.43 -16.53
CA ASP A 96 4.82 10.54 -15.48
C ASP A 96 4.23 10.83 -14.08
N ASN A 97 3.08 11.52 -14.03
CA ASN A 97 2.41 11.92 -12.77
C ASN A 97 1.14 11.11 -12.48
N ASP A 98 0.81 10.09 -13.28
CA ASP A 98 -0.44 9.31 -13.10
C ASP A 98 -0.49 8.62 -11.74
N TRP A 99 0.67 8.22 -11.22
CA TRP A 99 0.78 7.61 -9.90
C TRP A 99 0.41 8.56 -8.76
N GLU A 100 0.65 9.88 -8.90
CA GLU A 100 0.26 10.86 -7.88
C GLU A 100 -1.25 10.98 -7.84
N HIS A 101 -1.88 11.10 -9.01
CA HIS A 101 -3.34 11.10 -9.09
C HIS A 101 -3.93 9.81 -8.50
N TYR A 102 -3.35 8.65 -8.85
CA TYR A 102 -3.78 7.37 -8.29
C TYR A 102 -3.63 7.33 -6.77
N TYR A 103 -2.52 7.82 -6.23
CA TYR A 103 -2.25 7.87 -4.80
C TYR A 103 -3.30 8.70 -4.05
N TRP A 104 -3.58 9.90 -4.54
CA TRP A 104 -4.45 10.85 -3.87
C TRP A 104 -5.94 10.54 -4.04
N SER A 105 -6.34 9.93 -5.16
CA SER A 105 -7.75 9.75 -5.52
C SER A 105 -8.25 8.31 -5.42
N HIS A 106 -7.39 7.30 -5.58
CA HIS A 106 -7.83 5.92 -5.80
C HIS A 106 -7.29 4.91 -4.79
N LEU A 107 -6.02 5.04 -4.38
CA LEU A 107 -5.33 4.02 -3.59
C LEU A 107 -6.05 3.67 -2.28
N TYR A 108 -6.42 2.40 -2.09
CA TYR A 108 -7.18 1.87 -0.96
C TYR A 108 -8.55 2.53 -0.73
N SER A 109 -9.15 3.10 -1.77
CA SER A 109 -10.52 3.60 -1.68
C SER A 109 -11.52 2.46 -1.41
N PRO A 110 -12.73 2.75 -0.88
CA PRO A 110 -13.73 1.72 -0.55
C PRO A 110 -14.14 0.83 -1.74
N ALA A 111 -14.09 1.38 -2.96
CA ALA A 111 -14.38 0.68 -4.21
C ALA A 111 -13.12 0.44 -5.06
N GLY A 112 -11.93 0.61 -4.46
CA GLY A 112 -10.64 0.55 -5.14
C GLY A 112 -10.34 -0.77 -5.83
N ALA A 113 -9.31 -0.77 -6.67
CA ALA A 113 -8.81 -1.97 -7.34
C ALA A 113 -7.86 -2.79 -6.45
N GLU A 114 -7.59 -2.30 -5.23
CA GLU A 114 -6.69 -2.94 -4.28
C GLU A 114 -7.23 -3.04 -2.85
N PHE A 115 -6.73 -4.06 -2.15
CA PHE A 115 -6.92 -4.28 -0.72
C PHE A 115 -5.57 -4.56 -0.06
N ARG A 116 -5.28 -3.91 1.06
CA ARG A 116 -4.04 -4.10 1.80
C ARG A 116 -4.27 -4.71 3.16
N LEU A 117 -3.60 -5.83 3.37
CA LEU A 117 -3.62 -6.61 4.60
C LEU A 117 -2.22 -6.88 5.14
N SER A 118 -2.18 -7.36 6.38
CA SER A 118 -0.96 -7.82 7.05
C SER A 118 -1.17 -9.24 7.57
N LEU A 119 -0.16 -10.11 7.53
CA LEU A 119 -0.26 -11.45 8.14
C LEU A 119 -0.48 -11.35 9.66
N PHE A 120 0.31 -10.49 10.29
CA PHE A 120 0.31 -10.26 11.73
C PHE A 120 -0.37 -8.91 12.03
N PRO A 121 -1.37 -8.85 12.92
CA PRO A 121 -2.16 -7.64 13.19
C PRO A 121 -1.40 -6.54 13.96
N LEU A 122 -0.25 -6.83 14.54
CA LEU A 122 0.54 -5.89 15.32
C LEU A 122 1.85 -5.57 14.59
N PRO A 123 2.35 -4.33 14.69
CA PRO A 123 3.61 -3.95 14.07
C PRO A 123 4.77 -4.73 14.71
N ALA A 124 5.84 -4.95 13.94
CA ALA A 124 7.05 -5.57 14.46
C ALA A 124 7.67 -4.73 15.61
N HIS A 125 7.49 -3.41 15.55
CA HIS A 125 7.89 -2.44 16.57
C HIS A 125 6.70 -1.52 16.89
N VAL A 126 6.23 -1.53 18.15
CA VAL A 126 5.00 -0.83 18.56
C VAL A 126 5.08 0.68 18.36
N ASP A 127 6.23 1.29 18.66
CA ASP A 127 6.48 2.74 18.58
C ASP A 127 7.92 3.07 18.13
N GLY A 128 8.65 2.06 17.62
CA GLY A 128 10.05 2.16 17.21
C GLY A 128 11.07 2.35 18.36
N ARG A 129 10.63 2.50 19.62
CA ARG A 129 11.49 2.79 20.77
C ARG A 129 11.37 1.77 21.90
N THR A 130 10.18 1.22 22.07
CA THR A 130 9.81 0.28 23.12
C THR A 130 9.99 -1.15 22.62
N THR A 131 10.79 -1.93 23.33
CA THR A 131 10.96 -3.36 23.02
C THR A 131 9.64 -4.10 23.21
N TRP A 132 9.41 -5.16 22.44
CA TRP A 132 8.19 -5.97 22.50
C TRP A 132 7.83 -6.41 23.94
N SER A 133 8.81 -6.92 24.68
CA SER A 133 8.64 -7.37 26.07
C SER A 133 8.23 -6.24 27.02
N LYS A 134 8.62 -4.99 26.73
CA LYS A 134 8.21 -3.82 27.50
C LYS A 134 6.81 -3.35 27.11
N ALA A 135 6.49 -3.35 25.81
CA ALA A 135 5.18 -2.92 25.31
C ALA A 135 4.04 -3.83 25.79
N PHE A 136 4.28 -5.14 25.88
CA PHE A 136 3.26 -6.13 26.26
C PHE A 136 3.48 -6.73 27.65
N ARG A 137 4.20 -6.03 28.52
CA ARG A 137 4.50 -6.51 29.88
C ARG A 137 3.19 -6.92 30.59
N GLY A 138 3.18 -8.13 31.15
CA GLY A 138 2.00 -8.66 31.83
C GLY A 138 0.97 -9.34 30.90
N GLN A 139 1.31 -9.56 29.62
CA GLN A 139 0.50 -10.34 28.67
C GLN A 139 1.22 -11.64 28.29
N PRO A 140 0.99 -12.77 28.99
CA PRO A 140 1.71 -14.03 28.78
C PRO A 140 1.57 -14.63 27.37
N GLU A 141 0.44 -14.39 26.71
CA GLU A 141 0.18 -14.83 25.33
C GLU A 141 0.97 -14.02 24.29
N LEU A 142 1.41 -12.81 24.64
CA LEU A 142 2.19 -11.94 23.76
C LEU A 142 3.68 -12.00 24.06
N ILE A 143 4.11 -12.43 25.25
CA ILE A 143 5.53 -12.50 25.63
C ILE A 143 6.02 -13.95 25.82
N PRO A 144 7.15 -14.35 25.17
CA PRO A 144 7.94 -13.59 24.19
C PRO A 144 7.20 -13.43 22.85
N GLN A 145 7.69 -12.55 21.96
CA GLN A 145 7.07 -12.29 20.65
C GLN A 145 6.78 -13.56 19.83
N LYS A 146 7.59 -14.62 20.00
CA LYS A 146 7.34 -15.93 19.39
C LYS A 146 5.97 -16.52 19.75
N ARG A 147 5.47 -16.29 20.98
CA ARG A 147 4.12 -16.74 21.39
C ARG A 147 3.03 -16.01 20.63
N TYR A 148 3.16 -14.69 20.44
CA TYR A 148 2.27 -13.92 19.57
C TYR A 148 2.26 -14.44 18.13
N VAL A 149 3.45 -14.68 17.56
CA VAL A 149 3.56 -15.24 16.21
C VAL A 149 2.88 -16.61 16.12
N THR A 150 3.11 -17.47 17.12
CA THR A 150 2.48 -18.80 17.23
C THR A 150 0.96 -18.69 17.36
N LEU A 151 0.47 -17.74 18.17
CA LEU A 151 -0.95 -17.45 18.33
C LEU A 151 -1.60 -17.09 16.99
N CYS A 152 -0.97 -16.21 16.20
CA CYS A 152 -1.53 -15.85 14.89
C CYS A 152 -1.50 -17.02 13.88
N ARG A 153 -0.42 -17.80 13.86
CA ARG A 153 -0.24 -18.93 12.93
C ARG A 153 -1.20 -20.09 13.23
N GLN A 154 -1.25 -20.50 14.49
CA GLN A 154 -1.99 -21.69 14.94
C GLN A 154 -3.41 -21.38 15.43
N GLY A 155 -3.69 -20.13 15.75
CA GLY A 155 -5.01 -19.64 16.14
C GLY A 155 -5.86 -19.26 14.93
N GLU A 156 -6.73 -18.26 15.13
CA GLU A 156 -7.74 -17.91 14.11
C GLU A 156 -7.27 -16.87 13.08
N ARG A 157 -6.11 -16.20 13.26
CA ARG A 157 -5.65 -15.15 12.32
C ARG A 157 -5.36 -15.69 10.93
N PHE A 158 -4.50 -16.70 10.79
CA PHE A 158 -4.17 -17.26 9.47
C PHE A 158 -5.39 -17.92 8.83
N ARG A 159 -6.22 -18.60 9.63
CA ARG A 159 -7.52 -19.12 9.17
C ARG A 159 -8.46 -18.03 8.67
N PHE A 160 -8.52 -16.90 9.35
CA PHE A 160 -9.28 -15.73 8.92
C PHE A 160 -8.79 -15.22 7.57
N ILE A 161 -7.48 -15.09 7.38
CA ILE A 161 -6.89 -14.66 6.09
C ILE A 161 -7.24 -15.66 4.98
N ALA A 162 -7.05 -16.96 5.21
CA ALA A 162 -7.37 -18.01 4.24
C ALA A 162 -8.86 -17.98 3.84
N ARG A 163 -9.78 -17.96 4.81
CA ARG A 163 -11.23 -17.85 4.55
C ARG A 163 -11.60 -16.56 3.82
N THR A 164 -10.93 -15.46 4.14
CA THR A 164 -11.17 -14.16 3.47
C THR A 164 -10.72 -14.23 2.02
N CYS A 165 -9.56 -14.86 1.74
CA CYS A 165 -9.07 -15.09 0.38
C CYS A 165 -10.00 -16.02 -0.41
N GLU A 166 -10.46 -17.12 0.18
CA GLU A 166 -11.41 -18.05 -0.45
C GLU A 166 -12.76 -17.39 -0.78
N ARG A 167 -13.23 -16.51 0.11
CA ARG A 167 -14.49 -15.77 -0.04
C ARG A 167 -14.42 -14.75 -1.18
N TRP A 168 -13.34 -13.98 -1.24
CA TRP A 168 -13.25 -12.83 -2.15
C TRP A 168 -12.52 -13.12 -3.45
N ARG A 169 -11.68 -14.17 -3.48
CA ARG A 169 -10.98 -14.67 -4.66
C ARG A 169 -10.27 -13.56 -5.45
N PRO A 170 -9.29 -12.86 -4.85
CA PRO A 170 -8.49 -11.90 -5.60
C PRO A 170 -7.82 -12.59 -6.78
N LYS A 171 -7.60 -11.87 -7.88
CA LYS A 171 -6.84 -12.40 -9.04
C LYS A 171 -5.36 -12.48 -8.71
N VAL A 172 -4.85 -11.50 -7.98
CA VAL A 172 -3.43 -11.39 -7.61
C VAL A 172 -3.29 -11.06 -6.13
N VAL A 173 -2.39 -11.76 -5.44
CA VAL A 173 -1.95 -11.43 -4.07
C VAL A 173 -0.45 -11.14 -4.08
N ILE A 174 -0.08 -9.90 -3.81
CA ILE A 174 1.31 -9.43 -3.78
C ILE A 174 1.83 -9.54 -2.35
N CYS A 175 2.81 -10.42 -2.13
CA CYS A 175 3.44 -10.64 -0.84
C CYS A 175 4.77 -9.90 -0.78
N LEU A 176 4.86 -8.90 0.09
CA LEU A 176 6.00 -7.99 0.16
C LEU A 176 7.16 -8.58 0.96
N SER A 177 8.37 -8.47 0.43
CA SER A 177 9.61 -9.01 1.02
C SER A 177 9.71 -10.54 1.02
N HIS A 178 10.54 -11.06 0.11
CA HIS A 178 10.94 -12.48 0.05
C HIS A 178 11.52 -13.04 1.36
N ARG A 179 11.95 -12.19 2.31
CA ARG A 179 12.44 -12.62 3.63
C ARG A 179 11.37 -13.32 4.47
N HIS A 180 10.09 -13.16 4.10
CA HIS A 180 8.95 -13.73 4.82
C HIS A 180 8.21 -14.79 4.00
N THR A 181 8.88 -15.37 3.00
CA THR A 181 8.31 -16.39 2.10
C THR A 181 7.58 -17.50 2.86
N ASP A 182 8.23 -18.12 3.84
CA ASP A 182 7.64 -19.22 4.61
C ASP A 182 6.35 -18.81 5.34
N GLU A 183 6.26 -17.56 5.81
CA GLU A 183 5.05 -17.06 6.49
C GLU A 183 3.89 -16.85 5.51
N TYR A 184 4.19 -16.45 4.27
CA TYR A 184 3.20 -16.34 3.21
C TYR A 184 2.72 -17.71 2.74
N LEU A 185 3.63 -18.67 2.59
CA LEU A 185 3.27 -20.04 2.22
C LEU A 185 2.32 -20.62 3.27
N GLU A 186 2.64 -20.46 4.56
CA GLU A 186 1.81 -20.93 5.68
C GLU A 186 0.44 -20.22 5.73
N ALA A 187 0.42 -18.89 5.66
CA ALA A 187 -0.81 -18.12 5.78
C ALA A 187 -1.82 -18.36 4.66
N PHE A 188 -1.33 -18.64 3.45
CA PHE A 188 -2.16 -18.89 2.27
C PHE A 188 -2.26 -20.37 1.92
N SER A 189 -1.66 -21.25 2.72
CA SER A 189 -1.63 -22.71 2.50
C SER A 189 -1.11 -23.08 1.12
N LEU A 190 0.04 -22.51 0.73
CA LEU A 190 0.68 -22.72 -0.56
C LEU A 190 1.75 -23.82 -0.52
N GLU A 191 1.92 -24.52 0.62
CA GLU A 191 2.83 -25.65 0.71
C GLU A 191 2.46 -26.75 -0.28
N GLY A 192 3.47 -27.27 -0.97
CA GLY A 192 3.29 -28.31 -2.00
C GLY A 192 2.78 -27.80 -3.34
N ILE A 193 2.48 -26.50 -3.47
CA ILE A 193 2.18 -25.88 -4.77
C ILE A 193 3.51 -25.59 -5.48
N ALA A 194 3.61 -26.01 -6.74
CA ALA A 194 4.78 -25.73 -7.57
C ALA A 194 4.94 -24.21 -7.76
N GLY A 195 6.09 -23.69 -7.36
CA GLY A 195 6.45 -22.29 -7.57
C GLY A 195 7.10 -22.08 -8.94
N GLU A 196 6.74 -20.99 -9.61
CA GLU A 196 7.45 -20.48 -10.79
C GLU A 196 8.30 -19.28 -10.39
N GLU A 197 9.46 -19.11 -11.00
CA GLU A 197 10.23 -17.88 -10.85
C GLU A 197 10.13 -17.00 -12.09
N HIS A 198 9.87 -15.72 -11.86
CA HIS A 198 9.87 -14.71 -12.90
C HIS A 198 10.91 -13.63 -12.60
N ALA A 199 11.70 -13.25 -13.60
CA ALA A 199 12.69 -12.18 -13.47
C ALA A 199 12.18 -10.89 -14.12
N LEU A 200 11.89 -9.87 -13.32
CA LEU A 200 11.71 -8.51 -13.81
C LEU A 200 13.07 -7.95 -14.23
N ARG A 201 13.24 -7.66 -15.53
CA ARG A 201 14.48 -7.11 -16.09
C ARG A 201 14.28 -5.74 -16.78
N PRO A 202 13.78 -4.72 -16.06
CA PRO A 202 13.56 -3.41 -16.67
C PRO A 202 14.81 -2.51 -16.63
N ALA A 203 15.86 -2.92 -15.92
CA ALA A 203 17.15 -2.26 -15.80
C ALA A 203 18.26 -3.31 -15.57
N ASP A 204 19.50 -2.87 -15.33
CA ASP A 204 20.70 -3.73 -15.24
C ASP A 204 20.61 -4.83 -14.16
N GLN A 205 19.77 -4.64 -13.13
CA GLN A 205 19.56 -5.61 -12.06
C GLN A 205 18.20 -6.29 -12.19
N ALA A 206 18.23 -7.61 -12.44
CA ALA A 206 17.04 -8.44 -12.40
C ALA A 206 16.48 -8.53 -10.97
N ARG A 207 15.15 -8.42 -10.83
CA ARG A 207 14.43 -8.71 -9.59
C ARG A 207 13.62 -9.99 -9.76
N ARG A 208 13.87 -10.98 -8.90
CA ARG A 208 13.15 -12.26 -8.92
C ARG A 208 11.83 -12.13 -8.16
N LEU A 209 10.80 -12.69 -8.76
CA LEU A 209 9.48 -12.90 -8.20
C LEU A 209 9.27 -14.41 -8.08
N HIS A 210 8.66 -14.85 -6.99
CA HIS A 210 8.19 -16.23 -6.85
C HIS A 210 6.67 -16.26 -6.98
N LEU A 211 6.19 -17.04 -7.94
CA LEU A 211 4.79 -17.13 -8.30
C LEU A 211 4.22 -18.47 -7.84
N PHE A 212 3.05 -18.43 -7.25
CA PHE A 212 2.26 -19.62 -6.90
C PHE A 212 0.85 -19.40 -7.42
N THR A 213 0.28 -20.39 -8.11
CA THR A 213 -1.08 -20.28 -8.64
C THR A 213 -1.95 -21.38 -8.06
N ARG A 214 -3.13 -20.99 -7.57
CA ARG A 214 -4.18 -21.92 -7.11
C ARG A 214 -5.54 -21.41 -7.52
N GLY A 215 -6.24 -22.18 -8.34
CA GLY A 215 -7.47 -21.71 -8.97
C GLY A 215 -7.19 -20.49 -9.84
N GLU A 216 -7.98 -19.43 -9.66
CA GLU A 216 -7.85 -18.17 -10.42
C GLU A 216 -6.93 -17.14 -9.74
N THR A 217 -6.40 -17.45 -8.55
CA THR A 217 -5.55 -16.54 -7.79
C THR A 217 -4.07 -16.86 -8.02
N THR A 218 -3.28 -15.83 -8.29
CA THR A 218 -1.82 -15.89 -8.35
C THR A 218 -1.20 -15.12 -7.19
N TRP A 219 -0.42 -15.80 -6.36
CA TRP A 219 0.42 -15.18 -5.33
C TRP A 219 1.77 -14.83 -5.94
N ILE A 220 2.23 -13.61 -5.69
CA ILE A 220 3.52 -13.10 -6.16
C ILE A 220 4.31 -12.65 -4.94
N ILE A 221 5.32 -13.41 -4.57
CA ILE A 221 6.28 -13.02 -3.53
C ILE A 221 7.39 -12.21 -4.20
N CYS A 222 7.49 -10.93 -3.83
CA CYS A 222 8.42 -9.99 -4.44
C CYS A 222 9.45 -9.46 -3.43
N PRO A 223 10.53 -8.79 -3.89
CA PRO A 223 11.39 -8.03 -2.98
C PRO A 223 10.58 -6.98 -2.21
N ALA A 224 11.14 -6.50 -1.09
CA ALA A 224 10.50 -5.40 -0.36
C ALA A 224 10.29 -4.19 -1.29
N ILE A 225 9.22 -3.44 -1.07
CA ILE A 225 9.00 -2.16 -1.72
C ILE A 225 9.56 -1.09 -0.77
N GLY A 226 10.51 -0.29 -1.24
CA GLY A 226 11.25 0.62 -0.36
C GLY A 226 12.53 0.03 0.25
N GLY A 227 13.35 0.90 0.83
CA GLY A 227 14.63 0.54 1.46
C GLY A 227 15.76 0.26 0.46
N SER A 228 16.98 0.12 0.97
CA SER A 228 18.20 -0.02 0.16
C SER A 228 18.27 -1.30 -0.68
N ALA A 229 17.58 -2.36 -0.26
CA ALA A 229 17.55 -3.65 -0.95
C ALA A 229 16.23 -3.92 -1.69
N GLY A 230 15.29 -2.98 -1.68
CA GLY A 230 13.96 -3.14 -2.26
C GLY A 230 13.85 -2.71 -3.72
N MET A 231 12.62 -2.78 -4.23
CA MET A 231 12.21 -2.12 -5.46
C MET A 231 11.87 -0.67 -5.12
N THR A 232 12.68 0.27 -5.62
CA THR A 232 12.53 1.71 -5.34
C THR A 232 12.62 2.59 -6.58
N SER A 233 13.25 2.11 -7.66
CA SER A 233 13.33 2.88 -8.90
C SER A 233 12.01 2.87 -9.64
N GLN A 234 11.68 3.98 -10.29
CA GLN A 234 10.47 4.11 -11.11
C GLN A 234 10.36 2.99 -12.15
N VAL A 235 11.44 2.74 -12.88
CA VAL A 235 11.51 1.70 -13.91
C VAL A 235 11.19 0.30 -13.37
N GLN A 236 11.62 -0.02 -12.14
CA GLN A 236 11.28 -1.30 -11.50
C GLN A 236 9.80 -1.37 -11.08
N LEU A 237 9.29 -0.30 -10.49
CA LEU A 237 7.90 -0.22 -10.04
C LEU A 237 6.92 -0.28 -11.23
N ASP A 238 7.22 0.43 -12.31
CA ASP A 238 6.40 0.44 -13.52
C ASP A 238 6.40 -0.92 -14.20
N ALA A 239 7.57 -1.58 -14.29
CA ALA A 239 7.66 -2.93 -14.86
C ALA A 239 6.91 -3.96 -14.01
N PHE A 240 6.98 -3.84 -12.69
CA PHE A 240 6.18 -4.70 -11.81
C PHE A 240 4.68 -4.44 -11.97
N GLY A 241 4.29 -3.16 -12.08
CA GLY A 241 2.91 -2.77 -12.38
C GLY A 241 2.40 -3.35 -13.69
N LYS A 242 3.17 -3.24 -14.79
CA LYS A 242 2.81 -3.87 -16.08
C LYS A 242 2.68 -5.39 -15.97
N PHE A 243 3.60 -6.04 -15.25
CA PHE A 243 3.52 -7.48 -15.00
C PHE A 243 2.22 -7.88 -14.28
N ILE A 244 1.78 -7.09 -13.31
CA ILE A 244 0.49 -7.30 -12.63
C ILE A 244 -0.67 -6.97 -13.58
N GLY A 245 -0.62 -5.84 -14.29
CA GLY A 245 -1.67 -5.35 -15.18
C GLY A 245 -2.01 -6.30 -16.32
N ALA A 246 -1.02 -7.05 -16.84
CA ALA A 246 -1.24 -8.10 -17.83
C ALA A 246 -2.14 -9.26 -17.34
N ARG A 247 -2.40 -9.36 -16.03
CA ARG A 247 -3.32 -10.34 -15.40
C ARG A 247 -4.65 -9.74 -14.99
N LEU A 248 -4.87 -8.45 -15.27
CA LEU A 248 -6.06 -7.71 -14.91
C LEU A 248 -6.87 -7.37 -16.15
N ALA A 249 -8.16 -7.14 -15.95
CA ALA A 249 -9.06 -6.66 -16.98
C ALA A 249 -9.37 -5.17 -16.76
N ALA A 250 -9.76 -4.47 -17.81
CA ALA A 250 -10.21 -3.08 -17.72
C ALA A 250 -11.34 -2.89 -16.67
N SER A 251 -12.21 -3.88 -16.51
CA SER A 251 -13.31 -3.86 -15.52
C SER A 251 -12.83 -3.84 -14.06
N ASP A 252 -11.60 -4.29 -13.78
CA ASP A 252 -11.02 -4.23 -12.43
C ASP A 252 -10.74 -2.79 -11.98
N PHE A 253 -10.65 -1.85 -12.94
CA PHE A 253 -10.40 -0.42 -12.71
C PHE A 253 -11.64 0.46 -12.96
N LYS A 254 -12.84 -0.13 -13.02
CA LYS A 254 -14.09 0.60 -13.28
C LYS A 254 -14.30 1.79 -12.32
N HIS A 255 -13.93 1.64 -11.06
CA HIS A 255 -14.06 2.68 -10.04
C HIS A 255 -13.25 3.95 -10.38
N CYS A 256 -12.07 3.83 -11.01
CA CYS A 256 -11.28 4.98 -11.44
C CYS A 256 -12.08 5.80 -12.47
N LEU A 257 -12.65 5.11 -13.46
CA LEU A 257 -13.41 5.75 -14.54
C LEU A 257 -14.69 6.43 -14.01
N GLU A 258 -15.36 5.80 -13.04
CA GLU A 258 -16.56 6.37 -12.40
C GLU A 258 -16.23 7.61 -11.59
N LEU A 259 -15.14 7.60 -10.80
CA LEU A 259 -14.70 8.75 -10.02
C LEU A 259 -14.22 9.90 -10.91
N GLU A 260 -13.46 9.61 -11.96
CA GLU A 260 -12.99 10.59 -12.94
C GLU A 260 -14.18 11.25 -13.67
N ALA A 261 -15.22 10.48 -14.04
CA ALA A 261 -16.42 11.01 -14.67
C ALA A 261 -17.23 11.95 -13.74
N GLN A 262 -17.23 11.69 -12.42
CA GLN A 262 -17.88 12.54 -11.43
C GLN A 262 -17.09 13.82 -11.12
N GLN A 263 -15.77 13.79 -11.31
CA GLN A 263 -14.88 14.92 -11.08
C GLN A 263 -14.61 15.77 -12.34
N ALA A 264 -15.07 15.32 -13.52
CA ALA A 264 -14.97 16.09 -14.74
C ALA A 264 -15.59 17.49 -14.51
N PRO A 265 -14.85 18.58 -14.76
CA PRO A 265 -15.38 19.91 -14.54
C PRO A 265 -16.66 20.07 -15.37
N ALA A 266 -17.72 20.58 -14.75
CA ALA A 266 -18.86 21.11 -15.48
C ALA A 266 -18.29 21.99 -16.60
N ARG A 267 -18.60 21.64 -17.86
CA ARG A 267 -18.21 22.45 -19.02
C ARG A 267 -18.48 23.91 -18.65
N PRO A 268 -17.48 24.82 -18.71
CA PRO A 268 -17.79 26.22 -18.57
C PRO A 268 -18.84 26.53 -19.63
N GLU A 269 -20.03 26.95 -19.21
CA GLU A 269 -21.02 27.53 -20.11
C GLU A 269 -20.27 28.58 -20.91
N ARG A 270 -20.27 28.42 -22.25
CA ARG A 270 -19.72 29.44 -23.15
C ARG A 270 -20.36 30.76 -22.77
N GLN A 271 -19.60 31.64 -22.12
CA GLN A 271 -20.02 33.02 -21.98
C GLN A 271 -20.28 33.54 -23.40
N PRO A 272 -21.46 34.11 -23.69
CA PRO A 272 -21.71 34.68 -24.99
C PRO A 272 -20.68 35.77 -25.24
N GLU A 273 -20.07 35.72 -26.42
CA GLU A 273 -19.06 36.64 -26.91
C GLU A 273 -19.48 38.08 -26.61
N ARG A 274 -18.75 38.73 -25.70
CA ARG A 274 -18.86 40.18 -25.53
C ARG A 274 -18.21 40.81 -26.75
N TYR A 275 -19.05 41.49 -27.52
CA TYR A 275 -18.74 42.40 -28.62
C TYR A 275 -17.28 42.86 -28.68
N ALA A 276 -16.63 42.55 -29.80
CA ALA A 276 -15.35 43.13 -30.19
C ALA A 276 -15.50 44.66 -30.30
N VAL A 277 -14.75 45.40 -29.49
CA VAL A 277 -14.51 46.82 -29.68
C VAL A 277 -13.35 46.98 -30.65
N PRO A 278 -13.47 47.74 -31.74
CA PRO A 278 -12.39 47.93 -32.72
C PRO A 278 -11.23 48.74 -32.11
N PRO A 279 -10.01 48.57 -32.64
CA PRO A 279 -8.80 49.08 -32.01
C PRO A 279 -8.68 50.60 -32.16
N VAL A 280 -8.39 51.28 -31.05
CA VAL A 280 -7.89 52.66 -31.04
C VAL A 280 -6.37 52.56 -30.93
N GLU A 281 -5.68 53.05 -31.96
CA GLU A 281 -4.26 53.35 -31.91
C GLU A 281 -4.00 54.43 -30.85
N VAL A 282 -2.86 54.34 -30.14
CA VAL A 282 -1.85 55.41 -30.03
C VAL A 282 -0.80 55.05 -28.96
N ALA A 283 0.46 55.11 -29.42
CA ALA A 283 1.72 55.48 -28.77
C ALA A 283 2.09 54.94 -27.36
N GLY A 284 3.19 54.17 -27.37
CA GLY A 284 4.45 54.51 -26.69
C GLY A 284 4.42 54.68 -25.17
N HIS A 285 5.09 53.78 -24.46
CA HIS A 285 6.26 54.19 -23.69
C HIS A 285 7.07 52.97 -23.23
N ASP A 286 8.37 53.17 -23.36
CA ASP A 286 9.51 52.40 -22.90
C ASP A 286 9.48 52.17 -21.37
N LEU A 287 10.14 51.09 -20.92
CA LEU A 287 10.98 50.98 -19.72
C LEU A 287 10.94 49.57 -19.10
N GLY A 288 12.14 49.00 -18.96
CA GLY A 288 12.58 48.59 -17.62
C GLY A 288 12.79 47.11 -17.36
N HIS A 289 14.04 46.68 -17.58
CA HIS A 289 14.78 45.65 -16.84
C HIS A 289 14.14 45.07 -15.56
N ARG A 290 14.24 43.74 -15.35
CA ARG A 290 15.32 43.15 -14.53
C ARG A 290 15.27 41.62 -14.47
N ILE A 291 16.46 41.10 -14.19
CA ILE A 291 16.97 39.73 -14.30
C ILE A 291 17.22 39.20 -12.87
N ARG A 292 16.87 37.91 -12.66
CA ARG A 292 17.51 36.89 -11.76
C ARG A 292 17.44 37.11 -10.22
N PRO A 293 18.00 36.18 -9.39
CA PRO A 293 17.68 34.76 -9.20
C PRO A 293 17.72 34.40 -7.68
N GLY A 294 17.65 33.11 -7.32
CA GLY A 294 18.57 32.59 -6.30
C GLY A 294 18.00 31.69 -5.20
N LEU A 295 18.74 30.59 -5.00
CA LEU A 295 19.05 29.89 -3.73
C LEU A 295 17.89 29.13 -3.05
N GLY A 296 18.12 27.94 -2.52
CA GLY A 296 19.35 27.17 -2.36
C GLY A 296 19.04 25.89 -1.58
N TRP A 297 19.70 24.81 -2.00
CA TRP A 297 19.70 23.50 -1.37
C TRP A 297 20.45 23.52 -0.04
N SER A 298 19.97 22.75 0.94
CA SER A 298 20.76 22.29 2.08
C SER A 298 20.25 20.93 2.58
N GLU A 299 20.98 19.85 2.25
CA GLU A 299 21.08 18.66 3.09
C GLU A 299 21.96 18.97 4.33
N PRO A 300 21.96 18.08 5.33
CA PRO A 300 23.21 17.36 5.54
C PRO A 300 23.05 15.85 5.80
N ALA A 301 23.98 15.11 5.21
CA ALA A 301 24.32 13.73 5.51
C ALA A 301 25.01 13.57 6.88
N THR A 302 24.88 12.40 7.50
CA THR A 302 25.98 11.81 8.27
C THR A 302 25.89 10.27 8.32
N THR A 303 26.95 9.66 7.77
CA THR A 303 27.54 8.32 7.97
C THR A 303 27.36 7.75 9.39
N GLY A 304 27.17 6.46 9.66
CA GLY A 304 27.73 5.25 9.04
C GLY A 304 28.71 4.57 10.02
N LYS A 305 28.39 3.38 10.53
CA LYS A 305 29.37 2.40 11.03
C LYS A 305 28.85 0.97 10.83
N PHE A 306 29.64 0.21 10.07
CA PHE A 306 29.67 -1.23 9.98
C PHE A 306 30.15 -1.83 11.30
N GLU A 307 29.58 -2.96 11.70
CA GLU A 307 30.31 -4.01 12.41
C GLU A 307 29.70 -5.37 12.06
N SER A 308 30.52 -6.19 11.43
CA SER A 308 30.36 -7.62 11.18
C SER A 308 30.42 -8.40 12.50
N TYR A 309 29.71 -9.53 12.61
CA TYR A 309 30.26 -10.76 13.20
C TYR A 309 29.47 -12.00 12.72
N ALA A 310 30.22 -13.11 12.77
CA ALA A 310 30.02 -14.47 12.25
C ALA A 310 28.67 -15.15 12.51
#